data_AF-A0A4Q6ASW7-F1
#
_entry.id   AF-A0A4Q6ASW7-F1
#
_cell.length_a   1.000
_cell.length_b   1.000
_cell.length_c   1.000
_cell.angle_alpha   90.00
_cell.angle_beta   90.00
_cell.angle_gamma   90.00
#
_symmetry.space_group_name_H-M   'P 1'
#
loop_
_entity.id
_entity.type
_entity.pdbx_description
1 polymer ?
#
loop_
_entity_poly.entity_id
_entity_poly.type
_entity_poly.pdbx_seq_one_letter_code
_entity_poly.pdbx_strand_id
1 'polypeptide(L)'
;MDHTVVIHRGHSYYAPYTIEQLAPTAKIVFMGSCGGYNVIHDVLQHAEDAHIISSKQIGKLVFNQPLIDMMMENLRTGKNIDWIPFWREFERKYKNIDGFGDYVPPHKNLGAIFIKAYKNAMGGEERGA
;
A
#
# COMPACT_ATOMS: atom_id res chain seq x y z
N MET A 1 14.21 -12.16 -6.66
CA MET A 1 13.49 -11.30 -7.62
C MET A 1 13.27 -9.96 -6.96
N ASP A 2 13.59 -8.87 -7.63
CA ASP A 2 13.33 -7.52 -7.12
C ASP A 2 11.89 -7.14 -7.50
N HIS A 3 10.95 -7.21 -6.55
CA HIS A 3 9.54 -6.90 -6.79
C HIS A 3 9.25 -5.44 -6.39
N THR A 4 9.21 -4.52 -7.35
CA THR A 4 8.91 -3.10 -7.06
C THR A 4 7.47 -2.88 -6.61
N VAL A 5 6.53 -3.71 -7.09
CA VAL A 5 5.11 -3.64 -6.74
C VAL A 5 4.60 -5.02 -6.35
N VAL A 6 3.95 -5.11 -5.19
CA VAL A 6 3.32 -6.33 -4.68
C VAL A 6 1.83 -6.08 -4.46
N ILE A 7 0.99 -6.98 -4.93
CA ILE A 7 -0.47 -6.85 -4.86
C ILE A 7 -1.05 -8.11 -4.20
N HIS A 8 -1.66 -7.94 -3.04
CA HIS A 8 -2.43 -8.97 -2.37
C HIS A 8 -3.94 -8.74 -2.58
N ARG A 9 -4.58 -9.62 -3.35
CA ARG A 9 -6.04 -9.61 -3.62
C ARG A 9 -6.74 -10.92 -3.24
N GLY A 10 -6.04 -11.81 -2.55
CA GLY A 10 -6.60 -13.05 -2.07
C GLY A 10 -7.51 -12.83 -0.86
N HIS A 11 -7.98 -13.93 -0.28
CA HIS A 11 -8.57 -13.87 1.04
C HIS A 11 -7.54 -13.45 2.09
N SER A 12 -8.00 -12.74 3.12
CA SER A 12 -7.15 -12.15 4.17
C SER A 12 -6.31 -13.18 4.92
N TYR A 13 -6.75 -14.44 5.01
CA TYR A 13 -5.96 -15.51 5.63
C TYR A 13 -4.72 -15.91 4.82
N TYR A 14 -4.60 -15.46 3.56
CA TYR A 14 -3.37 -15.61 2.78
C TYR A 14 -2.42 -14.40 2.88
N ALA A 15 -2.83 -13.32 3.56
CA ALA A 15 -1.99 -12.13 3.71
C ALA A 15 -0.64 -12.43 4.39
N PRO A 16 -0.56 -13.25 5.46
CA PRO A 16 0.72 -13.58 6.10
C PRO A 16 1.73 -14.20 5.12
N TYR A 17 1.32 -15.18 4.32
CA TYR A 17 2.21 -15.81 3.33
C TYR A 17 2.66 -14.85 2.23
N THR A 18 1.84 -13.85 1.89
CA THR A 18 2.25 -12.81 0.94
C THR A 18 3.30 -11.89 1.56
N ILE A 19 3.14 -11.57 2.85
CA ILE A 19 4.05 -10.71 3.61
C ILE A 19 5.41 -11.39 3.80
N GLU A 20 5.43 -12.68 4.14
CA GLU A 20 6.66 -13.48 4.28
C GLU A 20 7.51 -13.52 3.00
N GLN A 21 6.88 -13.32 1.84
CA GLN A 21 7.55 -13.30 0.53
C GLN A 21 7.92 -11.89 0.07
N LEU A 22 7.64 -10.84 0.85
CA LEU A 22 7.99 -9.47 0.48
C LEU A 22 9.51 -9.30 0.43
N ALA A 23 10.00 -8.86 -0.73
CA ALA A 23 11.37 -8.39 -0.85
C ALA A 23 11.51 -7.04 -0.11
N PRO A 24 12.62 -6.78 0.59
CA PRO A 24 12.88 -5.48 1.22
C PRO A 24 12.87 -4.30 0.26
N THR A 25 13.09 -4.57 -1.02
CA THR A 25 13.08 -3.57 -2.10
C THR A 25 11.67 -3.17 -2.56
N ALA A 26 10.61 -3.82 -2.06
CA ALA A 26 9.25 -3.52 -2.45
C ALA A 26 8.88 -2.05 -2.18
N LYS A 27 8.53 -1.32 -3.24
CA LYS A 27 8.22 0.12 -3.18
C LYS A 27 6.74 0.40 -3.04
N ILE A 28 5.88 -0.45 -3.61
CA ILE A 28 4.42 -0.32 -3.51
C ILE A 28 3.85 -1.65 -3.06
N VAL A 29 3.08 -1.64 -1.98
CA VAL A 29 2.37 -2.83 -1.49
C VAL A 29 0.88 -2.51 -1.42
N PHE A 30 0.08 -3.25 -2.19
CA PHE A 30 -1.37 -3.12 -2.17
C PHE A 30 -2.01 -4.29 -1.41
N MET A 31 -2.51 -4.01 -0.21
CA MET A 31 -3.29 -4.95 0.61
C MET A 31 -4.79 -4.76 0.36
N GLY A 32 -5.27 -5.33 -0.75
CA GLY A 32 -6.64 -5.23 -1.23
C GLY A 32 -7.60 -6.32 -0.70
N SER A 33 -7.13 -7.28 0.10
CA SER A 33 -7.96 -8.23 0.83
C SER A 33 -8.74 -7.53 1.95
N CYS A 34 -9.71 -8.21 2.57
CA CYS A 34 -10.39 -7.69 3.76
C CYS A 34 -9.40 -7.36 4.89
N GLY A 35 -9.57 -6.22 5.54
CA GLY A 35 -8.78 -5.80 6.70
C GLY A 35 -7.29 -5.58 6.42
N GLY A 36 -6.91 -5.25 5.18
CA GLY A 36 -5.51 -5.04 4.80
C GLY A 36 -4.78 -3.97 5.63
N TYR A 37 -5.51 -3.07 6.29
CA TYR A 37 -4.97 -2.06 7.20
C TYR A 37 -4.33 -2.69 8.46
N ASN A 38 -4.82 -3.85 8.91
CA ASN A 38 -4.36 -4.47 10.15
C ASN A 38 -2.93 -5.06 10.05
N VAL A 39 -2.42 -5.26 8.84
CA VAL A 39 -1.12 -5.87 8.58
C VAL A 39 -0.06 -4.86 8.11
N ILE A 40 -0.32 -3.56 8.26
CA ILE A 40 0.64 -2.51 7.87
C ILE A 40 1.97 -2.65 8.61
N HIS A 41 1.93 -2.98 9.90
CA HIS A 41 3.14 -3.16 10.69
C HIS A 41 4.02 -4.27 10.10
N ASP A 42 3.44 -5.43 9.83
CA ASP A 42 4.16 -6.61 9.32
C ASP A 42 4.75 -6.34 7.92
N VAL A 43 4.01 -5.62 7.06
CA VAL A 43 4.53 -5.16 5.77
C VAL A 43 5.77 -4.28 5.97
N LEU A 44 5.74 -3.33 6.90
CA LEU A 44 6.86 -2.42 7.18
C LEU A 44 8.03 -3.06 7.93
N GLN A 45 7.85 -4.25 8.50
CA GLN A 45 8.96 -5.05 9.01
C GLN A 45 9.75 -5.70 7.87
N HIS A 46 9.10 -6.07 6.77
CA HIS A 46 9.74 -6.70 5.62
C HIS A 46 10.22 -5.67 4.59
N ALA A 47 9.42 -4.64 4.32
CA ALA A 47 9.69 -3.59 3.34
C ALA A 47 9.47 -2.21 3.97
N GLU A 48 10.48 -1.71 4.68
CA GLU A 48 10.43 -0.47 5.45
C GLU A 48 10.03 0.77 4.62
N ASP A 49 10.49 0.83 3.37
CA ASP A 49 10.23 1.94 2.46
C ASP A 49 8.90 1.82 1.71
N ALA A 50 8.13 0.74 1.89
CA ALA A 50 6.93 0.49 1.10
C ALA A 50 5.87 1.60 1.24
N HIS A 51 5.32 2.03 0.10
CA HIS A 51 4.08 2.79 0.03
C HIS A 51 2.89 1.84 0.06
N ILE A 52 2.09 1.91 1.12
CA ILE A 52 1.05 0.91 1.39
C ILE A 52 -0.33 1.48 1.08
N ILE A 53 -1.03 0.84 0.14
CA ILE A 53 -2.48 1.02 -0.05
C ILE A 53 -3.16 -0.13 0.68
N SER A 54 -4.19 0.14 1.47
CA SER A 54 -4.85 -0.90 2.27
C SER A 54 -6.36 -0.70 2.38
N SER A 55 -7.11 -1.79 2.44
CA SER A 55 -8.52 -1.77 2.81
C SER A 55 -8.68 -1.75 4.34
N LYS A 56 -9.70 -1.05 4.85
CA LYS A 56 -10.09 -1.04 6.28
C LYS A 56 -11.02 -2.20 6.62
N GLN A 57 -11.96 -2.49 5.72
CA GLN A 57 -13.05 -3.44 5.95
C GLN A 57 -13.02 -4.56 4.91
N ILE A 58 -13.97 -4.58 3.97
CA ILE A 58 -14.10 -5.64 2.97
C ILE A 58 -13.33 -5.22 1.72
N GLY A 59 -12.47 -6.11 1.22
CA GLY A 59 -11.83 -5.93 -0.08
C GLY A 59 -12.87 -6.03 -1.19
N LYS A 60 -13.03 -4.98 -2.01
CA LYS A 60 -14.05 -4.93 -3.06
C LYS A 60 -13.41 -4.98 -4.44
N LEU A 61 -13.86 -5.92 -5.27
CA LEU A 61 -13.42 -6.02 -6.67
C LEU A 61 -13.62 -4.69 -7.43
N VAL A 62 -14.79 -4.07 -7.23
CA VAL A 62 -15.18 -2.81 -7.88
C VAL A 62 -14.25 -1.65 -7.55
N PHE A 63 -13.55 -1.69 -6.41
CA PHE A 63 -12.51 -0.71 -6.05
C PHE A 63 -11.11 -1.20 -6.45
N ASN A 64 -10.76 -2.44 -6.11
CA ASN A 64 -9.44 -3.02 -6.34
C ASN A 64 -9.05 -2.97 -7.81
N GLN A 65 -9.95 -3.38 -8.71
CA GLN A 65 -9.63 -3.52 -10.12
C GLN A 65 -9.33 -2.16 -10.77
N PRO A 66 -10.21 -1.13 -10.69
CA PRO A 66 -9.91 0.16 -11.30
C PRO A 66 -8.66 0.83 -10.74
N LEU A 67 -8.40 0.68 -9.43
CA LEU A 67 -7.20 1.24 -8.80
C LEU A 67 -5.93 0.60 -9.38
N ILE A 68 -5.91 -0.73 -9.49
CA ILE A 68 -4.79 -1.47 -10.07
C ILE A 68 -4.61 -1.10 -11.54
N ASP A 69 -5.69 -1.08 -12.32
CA ASP A 69 -5.61 -0.77 -13.74
C ASP A 69 -5.01 0.62 -13.97
N MET A 70 -5.46 1.64 -13.22
CA MET A 70 -4.92 3.00 -13.30
C MET A 70 -3.46 3.07 -12.82
N MET A 71 -3.12 2.33 -11.77
CA MET A 71 -1.74 2.26 -11.25
C MET A 71 -0.80 1.60 -12.26
N MET A 72 -1.19 0.45 -12.81
CA MET A 72 -0.41 -0.30 -13.79
C MET A 72 -0.24 0.49 -15.09
N GLU A 73 -1.25 1.23 -15.53
CA GLU A 73 -1.16 2.06 -16.73
C GLU A 73 -0.14 3.21 -16.57
N ASN A 74 -0.10 3.85 -15.40
CA ASN A 74 0.94 4.85 -15.11
C ASN A 74 2.33 4.24 -15.16
N LEU A 75 2.53 3.09 -14.51
CA LEU A 75 3.82 2.40 -14.49
C LEU A 75 4.22 1.91 -15.89
N ARG A 76 3.28 1.35 -16.66
CA ARG A 76 3.50 0.88 -18.04
C ARG A 76 3.95 2.00 -18.97
N THR A 77 3.49 3.23 -18.73
CA THR A 77 3.86 4.42 -19.51
C THR A 77 5.12 5.12 -18.98
N GLY A 78 5.84 4.50 -18.03
CA GLY A 78 7.06 5.05 -17.45
C GLY A 78 6.84 6.22 -16.50
N LYS A 79 5.58 6.46 -16.08
CA LYS A 79 5.26 7.52 -15.13
C LYS A 79 5.47 7.02 -13.71
N ASN A 80 6.15 7.83 -12.91
CA ASN A 80 6.15 7.67 -11.45
C ASN A 80 4.75 7.91 -10.89
N ILE A 81 4.46 7.32 -9.73
CA ILE A 81 3.21 7.54 -9.02
C ILE A 81 3.41 8.63 -7.96
N ASP A 82 2.86 9.81 -8.24
CA ASP A 82 2.64 10.84 -7.22
C ASP A 82 1.26 10.62 -6.59
N TRP A 83 1.25 10.23 -5.30
CA TRP A 83 0.05 9.72 -4.64
C TRP A 83 -1.09 10.72 -4.53
N ILE A 84 -0.78 12.01 -4.34
CA ILE A 84 -1.81 13.04 -4.17
C ILE A 84 -2.58 13.27 -5.48
N PRO A 85 -1.94 13.63 -6.62
CA PRO A 85 -2.65 13.77 -7.89
C PRO A 85 -3.21 12.44 -8.41
N PHE A 86 -2.52 11.32 -8.20
CA PHE A 86 -3.04 9.99 -8.54
C PHE A 86 -4.37 9.71 -7.83
N TRP A 87 -4.42 9.88 -6.52
CA TRP A 87 -5.64 9.59 -5.77
C TRP A 87 -6.76 10.59 -6.06
N ARG A 88 -6.41 11.87 -6.30
CA ARG A 88 -7.39 12.89 -6.74
C ARG A 88 -8.00 12.55 -8.09
N GLU A 89 -7.21 12.05 -9.04
CA GLU A 89 -7.72 11.56 -10.32
C GLU A 89 -8.62 10.34 -10.13
N PHE A 90 -8.20 9.40 -9.28
CA PHE A 90 -8.99 8.21 -8.95
C PHE A 90 -10.35 8.60 -8.34
N GLU A 91 -10.34 9.49 -7.35
CA GLU A 91 -11.53 10.03 -6.70
C GLU A 91 -12.48 10.70 -7.70
N ARG A 92 -11.96 11.52 -8.60
CA ARG A 92 -12.77 12.17 -9.64
C ARG A 92 -13.53 11.14 -10.51
N LYS A 93 -12.91 10.01 -10.83
CA LYS A 93 -13.51 8.95 -11.67
C LYS A 93 -14.40 7.99 -10.88
N TYR A 94 -14.06 7.71 -9.62
CA TYR A 94 -14.58 6.56 -8.88
C TYR A 94 -15.16 6.88 -7.51
N LYS A 95 -15.29 8.14 -7.07
CA LYS A 95 -15.82 8.47 -5.72
C LYS A 95 -17.19 7.86 -5.37
N ASN A 96 -18.00 7.52 -6.36
CA ASN A 96 -19.36 6.99 -6.18
C ASN A 96 -19.41 5.45 -6.20
N ILE A 97 -18.28 4.76 -6.35
CA ILE A 97 -18.27 3.30 -6.30
C ILE A 97 -18.37 2.80 -4.85
N ASP A 98 -18.95 1.62 -4.69
CA ASP A 98 -19.02 0.96 -3.41
C ASP A 98 -17.61 0.69 -2.85
N GLY A 99 -17.43 1.00 -1.56
CA GLY A 99 -16.16 0.82 -0.82
C GLY A 99 -15.12 1.92 -1.00
N PHE A 100 -15.40 3.02 -1.71
CA PHE A 100 -14.39 4.08 -1.91
C PHE A 100 -13.77 4.62 -0.60
N GLY A 101 -14.60 4.84 0.43
CA GLY A 101 -14.15 5.32 1.75
C GLY A 101 -13.40 4.28 2.60
N ASP A 102 -13.42 3.02 2.18
CA ASP A 102 -12.85 1.90 2.91
C ASP A 102 -11.37 1.67 2.57
N TYR A 103 -10.80 2.43 1.64
CA TYR A 103 -9.39 2.30 1.26
C TYR A 103 -8.57 3.49 1.73
N VAL A 104 -7.38 3.20 2.24
CA VAL A 104 -6.42 4.19 2.72
C VAL A 104 -5.28 4.30 1.72
N PRO A 105 -5.10 5.45 1.05
CA PRO A 105 -3.93 5.68 0.20
C PRO A 105 -2.67 5.94 1.02
N PRO A 106 -1.46 5.81 0.43
CA PRO A 106 -0.19 5.91 1.16
C PRO A 106 -0.03 7.25 1.89
N HIS A 107 -0.37 8.37 1.24
CA HIS A 107 -0.27 9.71 1.82
C HIS A 107 -1.31 10.01 2.93
N LYS A 108 -2.31 9.15 3.12
CA LYS A 108 -3.28 9.25 4.24
C LYS A 108 -3.12 8.11 5.25
N ASN A 109 -2.11 7.25 5.07
CA ASN A 109 -1.87 6.11 5.93
C ASN A 109 -1.07 6.54 7.18
N LEU A 110 -1.76 7.17 8.13
CA LEU A 110 -1.14 7.71 9.34
C LEU A 110 -0.39 6.65 10.17
N GLY A 111 -0.90 5.41 10.20
CA GLY A 111 -0.21 4.30 10.88
C GLY A 111 1.16 4.01 10.25
N ALA A 112 1.22 3.90 8.92
CA ALA A 112 2.49 3.70 8.23
C ALA A 112 3.44 4.89 8.38
N ILE A 113 2.91 6.12 8.26
CA ILE A 113 3.68 7.36 8.43
C ILE A 113 4.28 7.42 9.84
N PHE A 114 3.48 7.13 10.87
CA PHE A 114 3.92 7.14 12.26
C PHE A 114 5.01 6.08 12.51
N ILE A 115 4.82 4.83 12.07
CA ILE A 115 5.79 3.76 12.25
C ILE A 115 7.14 4.15 11.62
N LYS A 116 7.12 4.68 10.39
CA LYS A 116 8.35 5.11 9.70
C LYS A 116 9.01 6.29 10.41
N ALA A 117 8.24 7.31 10.80
CA ALA A 117 8.77 8.48 11.50
C ALA A 117 9.38 8.10 12.85
N TYR A 118 8.71 7.23 13.61
CA TYR A 118 9.21 6.72 14.88
C TYR A 118 10.50 5.92 14.69
N LYS A 119 10.55 4.98 13.74
CA LYS A 119 11.77 4.24 13.41
C LYS A 119 12.92 5.16 13.01
N ASN A 120 12.66 6.20 12.20
CA ASN A 120 13.68 7.17 11.81
C ASN A 120 14.19 8.00 13.00
N ALA A 121 13.31 8.36 13.93
CA ALA A 121 13.68 9.10 15.13
C ALA A 121 14.50 8.24 16.11
N MET A 122 14.12 6.97 16.30
CA MET A 122 14.81 6.05 17.22
C MET A 122 16.09 5.43 16.62
N GLY A 123 16.06 5.08 15.33
CA GLY A 123 17.20 4.53 14.59
C GLY A 123 18.28 5.55 14.23
N GLY A 124 18.04 6.84 14.51
CA GLY A 124 19.05 7.89 14.46
C GLY A 124 20.13 7.78 15.55
N GLU A 125 19.90 7.03 16.63
CA GLU A 125 20.89 6.81 17.70
C GLU A 125 21.89 5.68 17.38
N GLU A 126 21.50 4.68 16.58
CA GLU A 126 22.39 3.53 16.26
C GLU A 126 23.31 3.76 15.05
N ARG A 127 23.08 4.80 14.25
CA ARG A 127 23.92 5.13 13.06
C ARG A 127 24.99 6.19 13.35
N GLY A 128 25.20 6.53 14.61
CA GLY A 128 26.10 7.58 15.09
C GLY A 128 27.26 7.10 15.99
N ALA A 129 27.68 5.84 15.89
CA ALA A 129 28.85 5.29 16.58
C ALA A 129 29.79 4.57 15.62
#